data_AF-A0A8S1S8K6-F1
#
_entry.id   AF-A0A8S1S8K6-F1
#
_cell.length_a   1.000
_cell.length_b   1.000
_cell.length_c   1.000
_cell.angle_alpha   90.00
_cell.angle_beta   90.00
_cell.angle_gamma   90.00
#
_symmetry.space_group_name_H-M   'P 1'
#
loop_
_entity.id
_entity.type
_entity.pdbx_description
1 polymer ?
#
loop_
_entity_poly.entity_id
_entity_poly.type
_entity_poly.pdbx_seq_one_letter_code
_entity_poly.pdbx_strand_id
1 'polypeptide(L)'
;MNFQLVYSQGILEILFLILNPSYKLILYRSLMLYFAYKADHQFYRNDSQQNINKKTKFNLGIQQILITFGFFIMYPQPHLILREFISMLFMHLLVQQYPKMLTFCESYALSQYIVEYYQFNGQHMFEYLSELVLMLSILSFILIVLIHQVPIKELAFWFTFIAIFKINFFSIYYYLQYRGHSLAILINEIATYEFGKYFFLQFLGLMLVIPISYLNLKKIIQRKLFHFQIFFIILLGTYLNSNYTKLALAVFIWFFVVFEGLRQYYRNDIEILNNYSKYLLSFCDKRDSEQLIITQIYLLMGVSHSVFFSSTNKFIGIIILGVGDSFAAIIGSKFGRLKYQNQRSIEGTLSFIIGCSIANYFLNGNIQLWIIAAAIEAYTAQIDNLILPKIQLNQIVQMIQL
;
A
#
# COMPACT_ATOMS: atom_id res chain seq x y z
N MET A 1 -12.75 13.74 37.01
CA MET A 1 -13.78 14.71 36.55
C MET A 1 -13.55 15.27 35.13
N ASN A 2 -12.68 14.68 34.28
CA ASN A 2 -12.46 15.16 32.89
C ASN A 2 -12.63 14.04 31.83
N PHE A 3 -13.52 13.07 32.06
CA PHE A 3 -13.86 12.05 31.05
C PHE A 3 -15.14 12.37 30.27
N GLN A 4 -16.02 13.25 30.77
CA GLN A 4 -17.30 13.59 30.15
C GLN A 4 -17.27 14.83 29.25
N LEU A 5 -16.35 15.78 29.47
CA LEU A 5 -16.27 17.03 28.68
C LEU A 5 -15.67 16.85 27.28
N VAL A 6 -14.75 15.89 27.10
CA VAL A 6 -14.21 15.54 25.76
C VAL A 6 -15.24 14.78 24.92
N TYR A 7 -16.18 14.08 25.57
CA TYR A 7 -17.30 13.40 24.90
C TYR A 7 -18.35 14.38 24.39
N SER A 8 -18.70 15.44 25.15
CA SER A 8 -19.81 16.33 24.77
C SER A 8 -19.49 17.27 23.60
N GLN A 9 -18.24 17.75 23.48
CA GLN A 9 -17.83 18.59 22.34
C GLN A 9 -17.65 17.77 21.05
N GLY A 10 -17.04 16.58 21.13
CA GLY A 10 -16.94 15.67 19.99
C GLY A 10 -18.30 15.16 19.52
N ILE A 11 -19.26 14.91 20.43
CA ILE A 11 -20.62 14.49 20.08
C ILE A 11 -21.39 15.61 19.37
N LEU A 12 -21.20 16.88 19.73
CA LEU A 12 -21.83 18.02 19.06
C LEU A 12 -21.30 18.24 17.63
N GLU A 13 -20.00 18.07 17.40
CA GLU A 13 -19.40 18.09 16.06
C GLU A 13 -19.78 16.86 15.23
N ILE A 14 -19.86 15.67 15.86
CA ILE A 14 -20.36 14.42 15.26
C ILE A 14 -21.84 14.54 14.88
N LEU A 15 -22.67 15.18 15.71
CA LEU A 15 -24.09 15.44 15.41
C LEU A 15 -24.26 16.42 14.24
N PHE A 16 -23.35 17.40 14.09
CA PHE A 16 -23.34 18.30 12.94
C PHE A 16 -22.93 17.57 11.64
N LEU A 17 -22.02 16.60 11.71
CA LEU A 17 -21.59 15.74 10.58
C LEU A 17 -22.61 14.66 10.19
N ILE A 18 -23.48 14.23 11.12
CA ILE A 18 -24.54 13.23 10.90
C ILE A 18 -25.62 13.75 9.92
N LEU A 19 -25.76 15.07 9.77
CA LEU A 19 -26.79 15.67 8.90
C LEU A 19 -26.44 15.66 7.40
N ASN A 20 -25.21 15.28 7.02
CA ASN A 20 -24.79 15.32 5.63
C ASN A 20 -24.20 13.95 5.17
N PRO A 21 -24.84 13.25 4.21
CA PRO A 21 -24.51 11.87 3.85
C PRO A 21 -23.08 11.67 3.32
N SER A 22 -22.46 12.72 2.77
CA SER A 22 -21.07 12.71 2.30
C SER A 22 -20.05 12.63 3.45
N TYR A 23 -20.38 13.21 4.62
CA TYR A 23 -19.49 13.27 5.77
C TYR A 23 -19.59 12.04 6.67
N LYS A 24 -20.69 11.28 6.58
CA LYS A 24 -20.88 10.01 7.29
C LYS A 24 -19.75 9.02 6.98
N LEU A 25 -19.40 8.83 5.71
CA LEU A 25 -18.35 7.89 5.32
C LEU A 25 -16.95 8.34 5.80
N ILE A 26 -16.67 9.64 5.74
CA ILE A 26 -15.41 10.23 6.23
C ILE A 26 -15.29 10.05 7.75
N LEU A 27 -16.38 10.32 8.49
CA LEU A 27 -16.43 10.15 9.94
C LEU A 27 -16.24 8.68 10.33
N TYR A 28 -16.88 7.75 9.62
CA TYR A 28 -16.70 6.32 9.82
C TYR A 28 -15.24 5.89 9.64
N ARG A 29 -14.61 6.27 8.52
CA ARG A 29 -13.19 5.97 8.27
C ARG A 29 -12.27 6.56 9.34
N SER A 30 -12.55 7.80 9.75
CA SER A 30 -11.79 8.49 10.82
C SER A 30 -11.91 7.76 12.16
N LEU A 31 -13.12 7.31 12.53
CA LEU A 31 -13.35 6.52 13.73
C LEU A 31 -12.65 5.17 13.66
N MET A 32 -12.70 4.47 12.51
CA MET A 32 -12.02 3.19 12.30
C MET A 32 -10.49 3.33 12.43
N LEU A 33 -9.91 4.36 11.82
CA LEU A 33 -8.50 4.73 11.99
C LEU A 33 -8.15 5.01 13.45
N TYR A 34 -8.98 5.77 14.15
CA TYR A 34 -8.78 6.06 15.57
C TYR A 34 -8.83 4.79 16.44
N PHE A 35 -9.77 3.89 16.20
CA PHE A 35 -9.84 2.61 16.92
C PHE A 35 -8.66 1.70 16.60
N ALA A 36 -8.23 1.63 15.34
CA ALA A 36 -7.03 0.89 14.94
C ALA A 36 -5.78 1.45 15.65
N TYR A 37 -5.61 2.77 15.66
CA TYR A 37 -4.51 3.44 16.34
C TYR A 37 -4.52 3.20 17.85
N LYS A 38 -5.69 3.29 18.49
CA LYS A 38 -5.83 3.04 19.93
C LYS A 38 -5.51 1.58 20.28
N ALA A 39 -5.95 0.63 19.45
CA ALA A 39 -5.57 -0.78 19.60
C ALA A 39 -4.04 -0.93 19.49
N ASP A 40 -3.42 -0.33 18.48
CA ASP A 40 -1.97 -0.43 18.32
C ASP A 40 -1.20 0.17 19.52
N HIS A 41 -1.65 1.32 20.04
CA HIS A 41 -1.03 1.96 21.20
C HIS A 41 -1.18 1.13 22.49
N GLN A 42 -2.32 0.46 22.68
CA GLN A 42 -2.55 -0.37 23.86
C GLN A 42 -1.76 -1.67 23.83
N PHE A 43 -1.59 -2.27 22.65
CA PHE A 43 -1.09 -3.64 22.52
C PHE A 43 0.37 -3.73 22.06
N TYR A 44 0.81 -2.88 21.11
CA TYR A 44 2.16 -3.00 20.53
C TYR A 44 3.21 -2.10 21.19
N ARG A 45 2.80 -1.05 21.92
CA ARG A 45 3.73 -0.13 22.61
C ARG A 45 4.07 -0.57 24.03
N ASN A 46 3.19 -1.33 24.69
CA ASN A 46 3.33 -1.73 26.10
C ASN A 46 3.91 -3.13 26.30
N ASP A 47 3.81 -4.04 25.32
CA ASP A 47 4.41 -5.38 25.39
C ASP A 47 5.61 -5.50 24.45
N SER A 48 6.81 -5.36 25.01
CA SER A 48 8.08 -5.57 24.28
C SER A 48 8.28 -7.01 23.78
N GLN A 49 7.40 -7.95 24.16
CA GLN A 49 7.48 -9.36 23.80
C GLN A 49 6.48 -9.84 22.73
N GLN A 50 5.69 -8.96 22.09
CA GLN A 50 4.70 -9.38 21.06
C GLN A 50 3.76 -10.53 21.53
N ASN A 51 3.55 -10.72 22.84
CA ASN A 51 2.74 -11.80 23.42
C ASN A 51 1.26 -11.42 23.54
N ILE A 52 0.73 -10.70 22.54
CA ILE A 52 -0.71 -10.43 22.48
C ILE A 52 -1.40 -11.71 22.01
N ASN A 53 -2.21 -12.29 22.88
CA ASN A 53 -2.89 -13.56 22.64
C ASN A 53 -3.80 -13.47 21.39
N LYS A 54 -3.83 -14.51 20.53
CA LYS A 54 -4.66 -14.55 19.31
C LYS A 54 -6.14 -14.23 19.60
N LYS A 55 -6.62 -14.63 20.77
CA LYS A 55 -8.01 -14.44 21.24
C LYS A 55 -8.39 -12.97 21.46
N THR A 56 -7.46 -12.12 21.92
CA THR A 56 -7.73 -10.68 22.13
C THR A 56 -7.80 -9.91 20.82
N LYS A 57 -6.94 -10.23 19.85
CA LYS A 57 -7.03 -9.67 18.48
C LYS A 57 -8.31 -10.10 17.76
N PHE A 58 -8.75 -11.33 17.97
CA PHE A 58 -10.01 -11.87 17.44
C PHE A 58 -11.23 -11.05 17.91
N ASN A 59 -11.34 -10.77 19.22
CA ASN A 59 -12.45 -10.00 19.77
C ASN A 59 -12.51 -8.55 19.26
N LEU A 60 -11.35 -7.90 19.05
CA LEU A 60 -11.27 -6.56 18.47
C LEU A 60 -11.71 -6.53 17.00
N GLY A 61 -11.31 -7.54 16.23
CA GLY A 61 -11.77 -7.71 14.85
C GLY A 61 -13.29 -7.88 14.75
N ILE A 62 -13.91 -8.65 15.67
CA ILE A 62 -15.37 -8.79 15.73
C ILE A 62 -16.05 -7.48 16.13
N GLN A 63 -15.54 -6.76 17.13
CA GLN A 63 -16.08 -5.46 17.51
C GLN A 63 -16.05 -4.46 16.35
N GLN A 64 -14.99 -4.46 15.55
CA GLN A 64 -14.89 -3.63 14.35
C GLN A 64 -15.89 -4.06 13.26
N ILE A 65 -16.07 -5.37 13.02
CA ILE A 65 -17.08 -5.87 12.08
C ILE A 65 -18.49 -5.45 12.54
N LEU A 66 -18.78 -5.51 13.84
CA LEU A 66 -20.09 -5.11 14.40
C LEU A 66 -20.33 -3.59 14.32
N ILE A 67 -19.33 -2.75 14.63
CA ILE A 67 -19.41 -1.29 14.47
C ILE A 67 -19.67 -0.94 13.00
N THR A 68 -18.98 -1.64 12.10
CA THR A 68 -19.12 -1.48 10.65
C THR A 68 -20.50 -1.93 10.17
N PHE A 69 -21.03 -3.05 10.69
CA PHE A 69 -22.39 -3.52 10.41
C PHE A 69 -23.45 -2.54 10.91
N GLY A 70 -23.27 -1.95 12.10
CA GLY A 70 -24.14 -0.89 12.62
C GLY A 70 -24.13 0.37 11.74
N PHE A 71 -22.98 0.72 11.17
CA PHE A 71 -22.86 1.83 10.22
C PHE A 71 -23.51 1.51 8.86
N PHE A 72 -23.42 0.24 8.41
CA PHE A 72 -24.00 -0.24 7.15
C PHE A 72 -25.52 -0.20 7.10
N ILE A 73 -26.20 -0.38 8.24
CA ILE A 73 -27.67 -0.22 8.34
C ILE A 73 -28.08 1.24 7.99
N MET A 74 -27.18 2.21 8.13
CA MET A 74 -27.47 3.63 7.92
C MET A 74 -27.15 4.15 6.50
N TYR A 75 -26.66 3.31 5.57
CA TYR A 75 -26.24 3.74 4.22
C TYR A 75 -27.04 3.02 3.11
N PRO A 76 -27.63 3.71 2.12
CA PRO A 76 -28.57 3.10 1.17
C PRO A 76 -27.94 2.52 -0.12
N GLN A 77 -26.61 2.52 -0.27
CA GLN A 77 -25.95 2.08 -1.51
C GLN A 77 -25.26 0.71 -1.37
N PRO A 78 -25.84 -0.38 -1.91
CA PRO A 78 -25.40 -1.75 -1.65
C PRO A 78 -23.98 -2.06 -2.17
N HIS A 79 -23.56 -1.44 -3.28
CA HIS A 79 -22.22 -1.64 -3.83
C HIS A 79 -21.12 -1.00 -2.96
N LEU A 80 -21.41 0.15 -2.32
CA LEU A 80 -20.50 0.77 -1.36
C LEU A 80 -20.39 -0.04 -0.06
N ILE A 81 -21.47 -0.72 0.34
CA ILE A 81 -21.47 -1.62 1.49
C ILE A 81 -20.60 -2.85 1.20
N LEU A 82 -20.78 -3.48 0.03
CA LEU A 82 -20.05 -4.69 -0.33
C LEU A 82 -18.54 -4.45 -0.35
N ARG A 83 -18.05 -3.35 -0.95
CA ARG A 83 -16.60 -3.05 -0.99
C ARG A 83 -16.00 -2.81 0.39
N GLU A 84 -16.71 -2.11 1.28
CA GLU A 84 -16.23 -1.82 2.64
C GLU A 84 -16.26 -3.10 3.49
N PHE A 85 -17.27 -3.96 3.30
CA PHE A 85 -17.31 -5.28 3.92
C PHE A 85 -16.13 -6.17 3.50
N ILE A 86 -15.82 -6.23 2.20
CA ILE A 86 -14.66 -6.97 1.68
C ILE A 86 -13.35 -6.41 2.26
N SER A 87 -13.21 -5.08 2.34
CA SER A 87 -12.08 -4.42 2.99
C SER A 87 -11.93 -4.84 4.45
N MET A 88 -13.01 -4.82 5.23
CA MET A 88 -12.95 -5.23 6.63
C MET A 88 -12.65 -6.72 6.82
N LEU A 89 -13.22 -7.58 5.97
CA LEU A 89 -12.90 -9.00 5.97
C LEU A 89 -11.41 -9.20 5.68
N PHE A 90 -10.86 -8.47 4.70
CA PHE A 90 -9.44 -8.56 4.38
C PHE A 90 -8.55 -8.09 5.54
N MET A 91 -8.84 -6.92 6.13
CA MET A 91 -8.13 -6.45 7.32
C MET A 91 -8.15 -7.50 8.44
N HIS A 92 -9.31 -8.10 8.69
CA HIS A 92 -9.45 -9.13 9.72
C HIS A 92 -8.57 -10.35 9.43
N LEU A 93 -8.54 -10.81 8.18
CA LEU A 93 -7.67 -11.90 7.76
C LEU A 93 -6.19 -11.55 7.98
N LEU A 94 -5.74 -10.37 7.55
CA LEU A 94 -4.36 -9.92 7.72
C LEU A 94 -3.91 -9.95 9.19
N VAL A 95 -4.72 -9.38 10.09
CA VAL A 95 -4.41 -9.33 11.53
C VAL A 95 -4.37 -10.73 12.14
N GLN A 96 -5.25 -11.64 11.71
CA GLN A 96 -5.27 -13.02 12.21
C GLN A 96 -4.08 -13.85 11.72
N GLN A 97 -3.71 -13.66 10.45
CA GLN A 97 -2.69 -14.44 9.76
C GLN A 97 -1.28 -14.02 10.15
N TYR A 98 -1.04 -12.71 10.16
CA TYR A 98 0.28 -12.13 10.37
C TYR A 98 0.33 -11.23 11.61
N PRO A 99 -0.12 -11.70 12.79
CA PRO A 99 -0.27 -10.85 13.97
C PRO A 99 1.06 -10.28 14.49
N LYS A 100 2.19 -10.90 14.16
CA LYS A 100 3.53 -10.44 14.57
C LYS A 100 4.18 -9.50 13.55
N MET A 101 3.66 -9.46 12.32
CA MET A 101 4.24 -8.71 11.21
C MET A 101 3.42 -7.47 10.87
N LEU A 102 2.08 -7.59 10.97
CA LEU A 102 1.14 -6.52 10.68
C LEU A 102 0.50 -5.99 11.95
N THR A 103 0.47 -4.67 12.08
CA THR A 103 -0.36 -3.95 13.06
C THR A 103 -1.80 -3.78 12.57
N PHE A 104 -2.69 -3.31 13.46
CA PHE A 104 -4.07 -3.02 13.05
C PHE A 104 -4.11 -1.87 12.04
N CYS A 105 -3.34 -0.80 12.25
CA CYS A 105 -3.25 0.30 11.30
C CYS A 105 -2.70 -0.13 9.94
N GLU A 106 -1.69 -0.99 9.91
CA GLU A 106 -1.13 -1.56 8.67
C GLU A 106 -2.16 -2.37 7.90
N SER A 107 -2.85 -3.26 8.61
CA SER A 107 -3.87 -4.12 8.01
C SER A 107 -5.06 -3.31 7.48
N TYR A 108 -5.47 -2.27 8.21
CA TYR A 108 -6.51 -1.34 7.76
C TYR A 108 -6.06 -0.52 6.54
N ALA A 109 -4.85 0.05 6.58
CA ALA A 109 -4.33 0.85 5.49
C ALA A 109 -4.22 0.05 4.18
N LEU A 110 -3.75 -1.21 4.27
CA LEU A 110 -3.76 -2.15 3.16
C LEU A 110 -5.17 -2.45 2.66
N SER A 111 -6.13 -2.66 3.57
CA SER A 111 -7.48 -3.03 3.16
C SER A 111 -8.23 -1.91 2.47
N GLN A 112 -7.95 -0.65 2.83
CA GLN A 112 -8.54 0.52 2.19
C GLN A 112 -8.20 0.64 0.70
N TYR A 113 -7.13 0.00 0.21
CA TYR A 113 -6.86 -0.05 -1.22
C TYR A 113 -7.97 -0.77 -2.00
N ILE A 114 -8.67 -1.75 -1.42
CA ILE A 114 -9.84 -2.37 -2.05
C ILE A 114 -10.91 -1.32 -2.31
N VAL A 115 -11.13 -0.44 -1.33
CA VAL A 115 -12.15 0.59 -1.38
C VAL A 115 -11.79 1.70 -2.37
N GLU A 116 -10.51 2.09 -2.39
CA GLU A 116 -9.97 3.11 -3.29
C GLU A 116 -9.98 2.65 -4.76
N TYR A 117 -9.54 1.42 -5.05
CA TYR A 117 -9.53 0.89 -6.43
C TYR A 117 -10.91 0.48 -6.96
N TYR A 118 -11.89 0.26 -6.10
CA TYR A 118 -13.26 -0.07 -6.50
C TYR A 118 -14.03 1.12 -7.12
N GLN A 119 -13.38 2.25 -7.39
CA GLN A 119 -14.05 3.41 -7.95
C GLN A 119 -14.35 3.28 -9.46
N PHE A 120 -13.64 2.42 -10.21
CA PHE A 120 -13.89 2.14 -11.64
C PHE A 120 -14.14 3.38 -12.51
N ASN A 121 -13.47 4.49 -12.18
CA ASN A 121 -13.71 5.81 -12.76
C ASN A 121 -12.86 6.06 -14.02
N GLY A 122 -11.93 5.16 -14.35
CA GLY A 122 -11.06 5.28 -15.51
C GLY A 122 -11.85 5.52 -16.80
N GLN A 123 -11.49 6.58 -17.52
CA GLN A 123 -12.13 6.95 -18.79
C GLN A 123 -11.46 6.26 -19.97
N HIS A 124 -10.15 5.99 -19.86
CA HIS A 124 -9.38 5.28 -20.87
C HIS A 124 -9.23 3.79 -20.54
N MET A 125 -9.09 2.96 -21.58
CA MET A 125 -8.94 1.50 -21.45
C MET A 125 -7.90 1.08 -20.43
N PHE A 126 -6.71 1.66 -20.51
CA PHE A 126 -5.61 1.34 -19.63
C PHE A 126 -5.86 1.74 -18.18
N GLU A 127 -6.64 2.79 -17.93
CA GLU A 127 -6.93 3.25 -16.58
C GLU A 127 -7.87 2.27 -15.88
N TYR A 128 -9.03 1.98 -16.46
CA TYR A 128 -9.96 1.05 -15.83
C TYR A 128 -9.42 -0.39 -15.78
N LEU A 129 -8.58 -0.80 -16.74
CA LEU A 129 -7.91 -2.11 -16.68
C LEU A 129 -6.87 -2.15 -15.57
N SER A 130 -6.12 -1.07 -15.39
CA SER A 130 -5.13 -0.99 -14.31
C SER A 130 -5.80 -1.03 -12.93
N GLU A 131 -6.93 -0.35 -12.74
CA GLU A 131 -7.74 -0.43 -11.52
C GLU A 131 -8.26 -1.86 -11.26
N LEU A 132 -8.77 -2.52 -12.31
CA LEU A 132 -9.23 -3.91 -12.22
C LEU A 132 -8.09 -4.87 -11.85
N VAL A 133 -6.95 -4.80 -12.55
CA VAL A 133 -5.79 -5.67 -12.30
C VAL A 133 -5.26 -5.47 -10.87
N LEU A 134 -5.26 -4.24 -10.36
CA LEU A 134 -4.88 -3.97 -8.97
C LEU A 134 -5.86 -4.59 -7.98
N MET A 135 -7.17 -4.42 -8.18
CA MET A 135 -8.17 -5.07 -7.33
C MET A 135 -8.01 -6.59 -7.34
N LEU A 136 -7.81 -7.17 -8.52
CA LEU A 136 -7.56 -8.60 -8.72
C LEU A 136 -6.25 -9.06 -8.05
N SER A 137 -5.21 -8.24 -8.02
CA SER A 137 -3.97 -8.55 -7.29
C SER A 137 -4.19 -8.65 -5.77
N ILE A 138 -4.98 -7.73 -5.20
CA ILE A 138 -5.33 -7.76 -3.77
C ILE A 138 -6.19 -8.98 -3.45
N LEU A 139 -7.17 -9.30 -4.29
CA LEU A 139 -8.00 -10.51 -4.14
C LEU A 139 -7.16 -11.79 -4.25
N SER A 140 -6.20 -11.82 -5.19
CA SER A 140 -5.27 -12.94 -5.35
C SER A 140 -4.41 -13.12 -4.10
N PHE A 141 -3.92 -12.01 -3.52
CA PHE A 141 -3.19 -12.02 -2.26
C PHE A 141 -4.04 -12.58 -1.11
N ILE A 142 -5.30 -12.12 -0.96
CA ILE A 142 -6.24 -12.63 0.04
C ILE A 142 -6.40 -14.15 -0.07
N LEU A 143 -6.58 -14.66 -1.29
CA LEU A 143 -6.77 -16.07 -1.53
C LEU A 143 -5.51 -16.86 -1.15
N ILE A 144 -4.33 -16.43 -1.60
CA ILE A 144 -3.04 -17.05 -1.25
C ILE A 144 -2.87 -17.13 0.28
N VAL A 145 -3.15 -16.02 0.96
CA VAL A 145 -3.12 -15.89 2.42
C VAL A 145 -4.09 -16.89 3.07
N LEU A 146 -5.35 -16.96 2.63
CA LEU A 146 -6.34 -17.91 3.13
C LEU A 146 -5.92 -19.38 2.97
N ILE A 147 -5.34 -19.73 1.82
CA ILE A 147 -4.94 -21.11 1.50
C ILE A 147 -3.80 -21.58 2.40
N HIS A 148 -2.90 -20.68 2.80
CA HIS A 148 -1.82 -21.01 3.72
C HIS A 148 -2.30 -21.53 5.08
N GLN A 149 -3.54 -21.23 5.49
CA GLN A 149 -4.11 -21.72 6.75
C GLN A 149 -4.51 -23.18 6.71
N VAL A 150 -4.72 -23.73 5.51
CA VAL A 150 -5.20 -25.09 5.37
C VAL A 150 -3.97 -25.97 5.11
N PRO A 151 -3.77 -27.06 5.87
CA PRO A 151 -2.67 -27.99 5.66
C PRO A 151 -2.95 -28.82 4.40
N ILE A 152 -2.98 -28.18 3.23
CA ILE A 152 -3.31 -28.85 1.99
C ILE A 152 -2.04 -29.29 1.29
N LYS A 153 -2.11 -30.52 0.80
CA LYS A 153 -1.19 -31.11 -0.18
C LYS A 153 -1.00 -30.13 -1.35
N GLU A 154 0.21 -30.12 -1.93
CA GLU A 154 0.61 -29.35 -3.11
C GLU A 154 -0.49 -29.24 -4.19
N LEU A 155 -1.27 -30.30 -4.38
CA LEU A 155 -2.37 -30.37 -5.33
C LEU A 155 -3.39 -29.22 -5.17
N ALA A 156 -3.82 -28.89 -3.94
CA ALA A 156 -4.82 -27.84 -3.77
C ALA A 156 -4.24 -26.43 -3.90
N PHE A 157 -2.95 -26.25 -3.63
CA PHE A 157 -2.25 -25.01 -3.96
C PHE A 157 -2.28 -24.79 -5.48
N TRP A 158 -1.98 -25.80 -6.28
CA TRP A 158 -2.06 -25.68 -7.75
C TRP A 158 -3.49 -25.47 -8.24
N PHE A 159 -4.48 -26.18 -7.69
CA PHE A 159 -5.89 -25.97 -8.06
C PHE A 159 -6.36 -24.55 -7.78
N THR A 160 -6.00 -24.00 -6.62
CA THR A 160 -6.36 -22.63 -6.23
C THR A 160 -5.61 -21.60 -7.06
N PHE A 161 -4.33 -21.82 -7.35
CA PHE A 161 -3.55 -20.97 -8.26
C PHE A 161 -4.19 -20.89 -9.65
N ILE A 162 -4.57 -22.06 -10.22
CA ILE A 162 -5.27 -22.14 -11.50
C ILE A 162 -6.64 -21.44 -11.41
N ALA A 163 -7.36 -21.60 -10.30
CA ALA A 163 -8.63 -20.91 -10.08
C ALA A 163 -8.46 -19.39 -10.02
N ILE A 164 -7.45 -18.89 -9.31
CA ILE A 164 -7.09 -17.46 -9.25
C ILE A 164 -6.79 -16.95 -10.65
N PHE A 165 -5.96 -17.64 -11.42
CA PHE A 165 -5.63 -17.24 -12.78
C PHE A 165 -6.86 -17.20 -13.68
N LYS A 166 -7.73 -18.22 -13.62
CA LYS A 166 -9.00 -18.27 -14.36
C LYS A 166 -9.94 -17.14 -13.96
N ILE A 167 -10.14 -16.91 -12.66
CA ILE A 167 -11.00 -15.82 -12.16
C ILE A 167 -10.48 -14.48 -12.68
N ASN A 168 -9.18 -14.21 -12.53
CA ASN A 168 -8.57 -12.98 -13.01
C ASN A 168 -8.76 -12.80 -14.53
N PHE A 169 -8.51 -13.85 -15.32
CA PHE A 169 -8.69 -13.82 -16.77
C PHE A 169 -10.13 -13.53 -17.18
N PHE A 170 -11.09 -14.26 -16.60
CA PHE A 170 -12.51 -14.06 -16.90
C PHE A 170 -13.01 -12.70 -16.42
N SER A 171 -12.56 -12.22 -15.26
CA SER A 171 -12.88 -10.86 -14.79
C SER A 171 -12.42 -9.79 -15.77
N ILE A 172 -11.20 -9.90 -16.30
CA ILE A 172 -10.69 -8.98 -17.33
C ILE A 172 -11.52 -9.09 -18.61
N TYR A 173 -11.76 -10.31 -19.09
CA TYR A 173 -12.54 -10.55 -20.31
C TYR A 173 -13.96 -9.96 -20.23
N TYR A 174 -14.71 -10.25 -19.17
CA TYR A 174 -16.07 -9.75 -19.01
C TYR A 174 -16.10 -8.24 -18.79
N TYR A 175 -15.11 -7.68 -18.08
CA TYR A 175 -15.04 -6.23 -17.87
C TYR A 175 -14.75 -5.47 -19.18
N LEU A 176 -13.88 -6.01 -20.04
CA LEU A 176 -13.66 -5.48 -21.38
C LEU A 176 -14.95 -5.47 -22.20
N GLN A 177 -15.67 -6.60 -22.22
CA GLN A 177 -16.94 -6.71 -22.93
C GLN A 177 -17.98 -5.73 -22.41
N TYR A 178 -18.09 -5.57 -21.09
CA TYR A 178 -18.97 -4.59 -20.45
C TYR A 178 -18.66 -3.15 -20.90
N ARG A 179 -17.39 -2.83 -21.12
CA ARG A 179 -16.93 -1.52 -21.63
C ARG A 179 -16.96 -1.43 -23.17
N GLY A 180 -17.44 -2.45 -23.88
CA GLY A 180 -17.56 -2.45 -25.34
C GLY A 180 -16.27 -2.80 -26.09
N HIS A 181 -15.26 -3.35 -25.41
CA HIS A 181 -13.99 -3.74 -26.02
C HIS A 181 -13.87 -5.26 -26.16
N SER A 182 -13.27 -5.72 -27.26
CA SER A 182 -12.94 -7.12 -27.46
C SER A 182 -11.56 -7.45 -26.87
N LEU A 183 -11.35 -8.72 -26.53
CA LEU A 183 -10.04 -9.23 -26.08
C LEU A 183 -8.95 -9.00 -27.15
N ALA A 184 -9.30 -9.07 -28.43
CA ALA A 184 -8.38 -8.84 -29.54
C ALA A 184 -7.83 -7.41 -29.55
N ILE A 185 -8.64 -6.41 -29.20
CA ILE A 185 -8.17 -5.02 -29.08
C ILE A 185 -7.14 -4.92 -27.96
N LEU A 186 -7.41 -5.51 -26.79
CA LEU A 186 -6.44 -5.52 -25.70
C LEU A 186 -5.13 -6.21 -26.10
N ILE A 187 -5.22 -7.36 -26.79
CA ILE A 187 -4.02 -8.09 -27.25
C ILE A 187 -3.21 -7.23 -28.22
N ASN A 188 -3.85 -6.58 -29.19
CA ASN A 188 -3.17 -5.70 -30.14
C ASN A 188 -2.51 -4.51 -29.42
N GLU A 189 -3.20 -3.91 -28.45
CA GLU A 189 -2.70 -2.81 -27.64
C GLU A 189 -1.50 -3.22 -26.78
N ILE A 190 -1.56 -4.38 -26.12
CA ILE A 190 -0.44 -4.92 -25.33
C ILE A 190 0.73 -5.34 -26.23
N ALA A 191 0.44 -5.87 -27.42
CA ALA A 191 1.45 -6.25 -28.41
C ALA A 191 2.09 -5.03 -29.09
N THR A 192 1.58 -3.81 -28.86
CA THR A 192 2.24 -2.61 -29.37
C THR A 192 3.63 -2.47 -28.78
N TYR A 193 4.54 -1.99 -29.61
CA TYR A 193 5.89 -1.63 -29.19
C TYR A 193 5.88 -0.61 -28.05
N GLU A 194 4.90 0.29 -28.01
CA GLU A 194 4.80 1.32 -26.96
C GLU A 194 4.56 0.70 -25.58
N PHE A 195 3.51 -0.11 -25.38
CA PHE A 195 3.29 -0.76 -24.08
C PHE A 195 4.49 -1.65 -23.69
N GLY A 196 5.04 -2.40 -24.65
CA GLY A 196 6.21 -3.25 -24.47
C GLY A 196 7.41 -2.50 -23.88
N LYS A 197 7.66 -1.25 -24.29
CA LYS A 197 8.74 -0.41 -23.71
C LYS A 197 8.55 -0.15 -22.23
N TYR A 198 7.34 0.25 -21.79
CA TYR A 198 7.08 0.59 -20.39
C TYR A 198 7.14 -0.65 -19.50
N PHE A 199 6.58 -1.76 -19.97
CA PHE A 199 6.69 -3.03 -19.28
C PHE A 199 8.15 -3.49 -19.18
N PHE A 200 8.91 -3.39 -20.27
CA PHE A 200 10.32 -3.73 -20.29
C PHE A 200 11.18 -2.82 -19.40
N LEU A 201 10.90 -1.51 -19.35
CA LEU A 201 11.58 -0.56 -18.45
C LEU A 201 11.40 -0.98 -16.98
N GLN A 202 10.16 -1.33 -16.59
CA GLN A 202 9.87 -1.80 -15.24
C GLN A 202 10.49 -3.18 -14.96
N PHE A 203 10.50 -4.07 -15.96
CA PHE A 203 11.16 -5.37 -15.86
C PHE A 203 12.68 -5.24 -15.68
N LEU A 204 13.33 -4.43 -16.51
CA LEU A 204 14.76 -4.13 -16.44
C LEU A 204 15.12 -3.60 -15.04
N GLY A 205 14.26 -2.74 -14.49
CA GLY A 205 14.32 -2.34 -13.11
C GLY A 205 14.45 -3.52 -12.15
N LEU A 206 13.46 -4.41 -12.11
CA LEU A 206 13.52 -5.57 -11.23
C LEU A 206 14.80 -6.41 -11.44
N MET A 207 15.27 -6.54 -12.67
CA MET A 207 16.51 -7.28 -12.96
C MET A 207 17.76 -6.59 -12.39
N LEU A 208 17.80 -5.25 -12.34
CA LEU A 208 18.90 -4.49 -11.74
C LEU A 208 19.00 -4.66 -10.22
N VAL A 209 17.97 -5.19 -9.56
CA VAL A 209 18.00 -5.54 -8.13
C VAL A 209 18.96 -6.69 -7.84
N ILE A 210 19.09 -7.62 -8.78
CA ILE A 210 19.95 -8.80 -8.67
C ILE A 210 21.42 -8.39 -8.46
N PRO A 211 22.07 -7.60 -9.33
CA PRO A 211 23.46 -7.20 -9.11
C PRO A 211 23.63 -6.34 -7.84
N ILE A 212 22.66 -5.51 -7.47
CA ILE A 212 22.72 -4.70 -6.22
C ILE A 212 22.76 -5.60 -4.99
N SER A 213 22.03 -6.72 -4.99
CA SER A 213 22.00 -7.67 -3.88
C SER A 213 23.35 -8.34 -3.61
N TYR A 214 24.22 -8.42 -4.63
CA TYR A 214 25.57 -8.97 -4.50
C TYR A 214 26.61 -7.95 -4.03
N LEU A 215 26.26 -6.66 -3.97
CA LEU A 215 27.17 -5.63 -3.47
C LEU A 215 27.26 -5.71 -1.94
N ASN A 216 28.47 -5.72 -1.39
CA ASN A 216 28.74 -5.68 0.06
C ASN A 216 28.47 -4.29 0.66
N LEU A 217 27.21 -3.86 0.62
CA LEU A 217 26.74 -2.58 1.14
C LEU A 217 26.01 -2.79 2.47
N LYS A 218 25.96 -1.72 3.29
CA LYS A 218 25.11 -1.73 4.49
C LYS A 218 23.65 -1.95 4.06
N LYS A 219 22.92 -2.81 4.77
CA LYS A 219 21.52 -3.17 4.47
C LYS A 219 20.60 -1.96 4.23
N ILE A 220 20.77 -0.89 5.01
CA ILE A 220 20.00 0.35 4.83
C ILE A 220 20.25 1.01 3.47
N ILE A 221 21.49 0.97 2.98
CA ILE A 221 21.87 1.53 1.67
C ILE A 221 21.27 0.66 0.56
N GLN A 222 21.40 -0.66 0.63
CA GLN A 222 20.80 -1.57 -0.34
C GLN A 222 19.28 -1.35 -0.47
N ARG A 223 18.58 -1.25 0.66
CA ARG A 223 17.14 -0.97 0.68
C ARG A 223 16.79 0.37 0.02
N LYS A 224 17.58 1.42 0.27
CA LYS A 224 17.32 2.75 -0.34
C LYS A 224 17.73 2.83 -1.81
N LEU A 225 18.71 2.05 -2.26
CA LEU A 225 18.98 1.87 -3.69
C LEU A 225 17.77 1.25 -4.41
N PHE A 226 17.11 0.25 -3.80
CA PHE A 226 15.87 -0.31 -4.34
C PHE A 226 14.73 0.72 -4.41
N HIS A 227 14.56 1.56 -3.37
CA HIS A 227 13.58 2.65 -3.38
C HIS A 227 13.87 3.67 -4.49
N PHE A 228 15.14 4.08 -4.62
CA PHE A 228 15.57 5.03 -5.64
C PHE A 228 15.41 4.49 -7.06
N GLN A 229 15.61 3.19 -7.25
CA GLN A 229 15.42 2.53 -8.53
C GLN A 229 13.95 2.52 -8.94
N ILE A 230 13.05 2.10 -8.05
CA ILE A 230 11.60 2.13 -8.30
C ILE A 230 11.15 3.57 -8.57
N PHE A 231 11.66 4.53 -7.80
CA PHE A 231 11.43 5.95 -8.04
C PHE A 231 11.77 6.35 -9.46
N PHE A 232 12.98 6.08 -9.94
CA PHE A 232 13.42 6.55 -11.25
C PHE A 232 12.58 5.95 -12.39
N ILE A 233 12.29 4.65 -12.30
CA ILE A 233 11.51 3.93 -13.30
C ILE A 233 10.07 4.46 -13.37
N ILE A 234 9.42 4.61 -12.22
CA ILE A 234 8.02 5.05 -12.18
C ILE A 234 7.92 6.54 -12.48
N LEU A 235 8.87 7.36 -12.04
CA LEU A 235 8.96 8.78 -12.39
C LEU A 235 9.08 8.95 -13.91
N LEU A 236 10.06 8.29 -14.53
CA LEU A 236 10.30 8.38 -15.97
C LEU A 236 9.12 7.83 -16.76
N GLY A 237 8.61 6.66 -16.39
CA GLY A 237 7.43 6.07 -17.02
C GLY A 237 6.23 7.00 -16.95
N THR A 238 5.94 7.56 -15.78
CA THR A 238 4.78 8.44 -15.57
C THR A 238 4.92 9.75 -16.33
N TYR A 239 6.15 10.29 -16.42
CA TYR A 239 6.44 11.49 -17.22
C TYR A 239 6.24 11.27 -18.72
N LEU A 240 6.67 10.12 -19.23
CA LEU A 240 6.52 9.77 -20.65
C LEU A 240 5.08 9.39 -21.01
N ASN A 241 4.48 8.46 -20.27
CA ASN A 241 3.07 8.07 -20.44
C ASN A 241 2.50 7.44 -19.16
N SER A 242 1.63 8.20 -18.48
CA SER A 242 1.00 7.75 -17.24
C SER A 242 0.10 6.52 -17.44
N ASN A 243 -0.59 6.39 -18.57
CA ASN A 243 -1.57 5.31 -18.77
C ASN A 243 -0.89 3.96 -18.95
N TYR A 244 0.15 3.89 -19.78
CA TYR A 244 0.94 2.66 -19.92
C TYR A 244 1.68 2.32 -18.63
N THR A 245 2.18 3.33 -17.90
CA THR A 245 2.84 3.13 -16.61
C THR A 245 1.90 2.58 -15.56
N LYS A 246 0.65 3.07 -15.48
CA LYS A 246 -0.39 2.53 -14.59
C LYS A 246 -0.64 1.06 -14.88
N LEU A 247 -0.89 0.69 -16.14
CA LEU A 247 -1.15 -0.70 -16.51
C LEU A 247 0.06 -1.60 -16.21
N ALA A 248 1.26 -1.19 -16.62
CA ALA A 248 2.48 -1.94 -16.34
C ALA A 248 2.66 -2.14 -14.82
N LEU A 249 2.51 -1.08 -14.03
CA LEU A 249 2.65 -1.16 -12.56
C LEU A 249 1.61 -2.11 -11.93
N ALA A 250 0.36 -2.08 -12.40
CA ALA A 250 -0.68 -3.01 -11.94
C ALA A 250 -0.30 -4.47 -12.24
N VAL A 251 0.18 -4.75 -13.45
CA VAL A 251 0.64 -6.08 -13.85
C VAL A 251 1.86 -6.52 -13.02
N PHE A 252 2.80 -5.62 -12.73
CA PHE A 252 3.95 -5.91 -11.87
C PHE A 252 3.56 -6.21 -10.43
N ILE A 253 2.60 -5.48 -9.86
CA ILE A 253 2.08 -5.75 -8.51
C ILE A 253 1.42 -7.13 -8.48
N TRP A 254 0.63 -7.47 -9.51
CA TRP A 254 0.04 -8.79 -9.65
C TRP A 254 1.11 -9.88 -9.71
N PHE A 255 2.13 -9.73 -10.55
CA PHE A 255 3.26 -10.68 -10.59
C PHE A 255 3.96 -10.79 -9.24
N PHE A 256 4.28 -9.67 -8.60
CA PHE A 256 4.97 -9.68 -7.31
C PHE A 256 4.18 -10.46 -6.24
N VAL A 257 2.87 -10.22 -6.13
CA VAL A 257 1.97 -10.95 -5.21
C VAL A 257 1.96 -12.45 -5.50
N VAL A 258 1.84 -12.82 -6.77
CA VAL A 258 1.81 -14.22 -7.21
C VAL A 258 3.15 -14.92 -6.93
N PHE A 259 4.26 -14.28 -7.27
CA PHE A 259 5.61 -14.79 -7.02
C PHE A 259 5.94 -14.86 -5.53
N GLU A 260 5.45 -13.93 -4.71
CA GLU A 260 5.60 -13.98 -3.26
C GLU A 260 4.85 -15.18 -2.67
N GLY A 261 3.63 -15.47 -3.17
CA GLY A 261 2.90 -16.69 -2.81
C GLY A 261 3.63 -17.97 -3.20
N LEU A 262 4.18 -18.03 -4.42
CA LEU A 262 4.99 -19.16 -4.87
C LEU A 262 6.27 -19.32 -4.03
N ARG A 263 6.98 -18.22 -3.76
CA ARG A 263 8.18 -18.20 -2.92
C ARG A 263 7.89 -18.72 -1.53
N GLN A 264 6.80 -18.27 -0.90
CA GLN A 264 6.44 -18.69 0.44
C GLN A 264 6.27 -20.21 0.54
N TYR A 265 5.66 -20.83 -0.48
CA TYR A 265 5.37 -22.27 -0.48
C TYR A 265 6.55 -23.12 -0.93
N TYR A 266 7.20 -22.75 -2.04
CA TYR A 266 8.17 -23.61 -2.74
C TYR A 266 9.64 -23.17 -2.60
N ARG A 267 9.96 -22.18 -1.75
CA ARG A 267 11.37 -21.75 -1.58
C ARG A 267 12.33 -22.87 -1.17
N ASN A 268 11.84 -23.92 -0.52
CA ASN A 268 12.67 -25.05 -0.08
C ASN A 268 12.78 -26.12 -1.16
N ASP A 269 11.84 -26.18 -2.10
CA ASP A 269 11.72 -27.25 -3.09
C ASP A 269 12.25 -26.81 -4.47
N ILE A 270 12.19 -25.51 -4.79
CA ILE A 270 12.57 -24.94 -6.09
C ILE A 270 13.74 -23.97 -5.92
N GLU A 271 14.88 -24.30 -6.52
CA GLU A 271 16.12 -23.52 -6.40
C GLU A 271 15.97 -22.05 -6.86
N ILE A 272 15.24 -21.81 -7.95
CA ILE A 272 14.98 -20.45 -8.46
C ILE A 272 14.25 -19.61 -7.41
N LEU A 273 13.26 -20.19 -6.71
CA LEU A 273 12.50 -19.50 -5.66
C LEU A 273 13.32 -19.33 -4.39
N ASN A 274 14.23 -20.27 -4.09
CA ASN A 274 15.20 -20.10 -3.01
C ASN A 274 16.12 -18.91 -3.27
N ASN A 275 16.70 -18.83 -4.47
CA ASN A 275 17.58 -17.74 -4.86
C ASN A 275 16.84 -16.39 -4.85
N TYR A 276 15.62 -16.35 -5.39
CA TYR A 276 14.71 -15.21 -5.27
C TYR A 276 14.48 -14.79 -3.81
N SER A 277 14.25 -15.76 -2.91
CA SER A 277 14.10 -15.49 -1.48
C SER A 277 15.35 -14.89 -0.86
N LYS A 278 16.54 -15.40 -1.17
CA LYS A 278 17.81 -14.85 -0.69
C LYS A 278 18.00 -13.39 -1.14
N TYR A 279 17.68 -13.10 -2.41
CA TYR A 279 17.75 -11.74 -2.93
C TYR A 279 16.80 -10.81 -2.19
N LEU A 280 15.52 -11.16 -2.05
CA LEU A 280 14.56 -10.29 -1.37
C LEU A 280 14.90 -10.07 0.12
N LEU A 281 15.38 -11.10 0.81
CA LEU A 281 15.77 -11.01 2.23
C LEU A 281 16.91 -10.00 2.47
N SER A 282 17.75 -9.75 1.46
CA SER A 282 18.79 -8.71 1.54
C SER A 282 18.20 -7.30 1.65
N PHE A 283 17.01 -7.06 1.09
CA PHE A 283 16.30 -5.78 1.11
C PHE A 283 15.27 -5.65 2.25
N CYS A 284 14.98 -6.74 2.96
CA CYS A 284 13.97 -6.79 4.00
C CYS A 284 14.26 -5.87 5.20
N ASP A 285 13.22 -5.27 5.77
CA ASP A 285 13.29 -4.54 7.04
C ASP A 285 13.06 -5.47 8.25
N LYS A 286 13.16 -4.93 9.46
CA LYS A 286 12.82 -5.63 10.71
C LYS A 286 11.35 -6.09 10.79
N ARG A 287 10.51 -5.55 9.90
CA ARG A 287 9.06 -5.83 9.78
C ARG A 287 8.79 -7.09 8.96
N ASP A 288 9.70 -7.43 8.05
CA ASP A 288 9.55 -8.58 7.18
C ASP A 288 9.92 -9.86 7.91
N SER A 289 9.32 -10.97 7.49
CA SER A 289 9.69 -12.30 7.97
C SER A 289 9.97 -13.20 6.77
N GLU A 290 10.54 -14.38 7.02
CA GLU A 290 10.69 -15.36 5.95
C GLU A 290 9.34 -15.79 5.35
N GLN A 291 8.25 -15.68 6.11
CA GLN A 291 6.91 -16.06 5.67
C GLN A 291 6.34 -15.04 4.68
N LEU A 292 6.55 -13.75 4.91
CA LEU A 292 5.98 -12.70 4.06
C LEU A 292 6.90 -11.48 3.98
N ILE A 293 7.12 -11.00 2.77
CA ILE A 293 7.96 -9.86 2.48
C ILE A 293 7.04 -8.66 2.17
N ILE A 294 6.75 -7.87 3.20
CA ILE A 294 5.71 -6.84 3.23
C ILE A 294 6.24 -5.48 2.75
N THR A 295 7.50 -5.16 3.07
CA THR A 295 8.08 -3.84 2.78
C THR A 295 8.02 -3.48 1.29
N GLN A 296 8.28 -4.44 0.41
CA GLN A 296 8.23 -4.28 -1.05
C GLN A 296 6.78 -4.10 -1.53
N ILE A 297 5.82 -4.81 -0.93
CA ILE A 297 4.40 -4.64 -1.20
C ILE A 297 3.97 -3.21 -0.82
N TYR A 298 4.39 -2.72 0.35
CA TYR A 298 4.08 -1.35 0.79
C TYR A 298 4.62 -0.30 -0.17
N LEU A 299 5.86 -0.47 -0.62
CA LEU A 299 6.48 0.46 -1.56
C LEU A 299 5.72 0.49 -2.89
N LEU A 300 5.41 -0.68 -3.47
CA LEU A 300 4.69 -0.76 -4.74
C LEU A 300 3.27 -0.19 -4.62
N MET A 301 2.55 -0.52 -3.55
CA MET A 301 1.20 -0.01 -3.28
C MET A 301 1.18 1.50 -3.03
N GLY A 302 2.18 2.01 -2.31
CA GLY A 302 2.33 3.44 -2.07
C GLY A 302 2.60 4.23 -3.35
N VAL A 303 3.54 3.75 -4.17
CA VAL A 303 3.85 4.36 -5.47
C VAL A 303 2.65 4.25 -6.42
N SER A 304 1.94 3.12 -6.46
CA SER A 304 0.74 2.98 -7.28
C SER A 304 -0.35 3.95 -6.84
N HIS A 305 -0.57 4.15 -5.54
CA HIS A 305 -1.54 5.14 -5.07
C HIS A 305 -1.26 6.54 -5.65
N SER A 306 0.00 6.97 -5.63
CA SER A 306 0.42 8.27 -6.17
C SER A 306 0.11 8.42 -7.67
N VAL A 307 0.38 7.38 -8.46
CA VAL A 307 0.18 7.42 -9.92
C VAL A 307 -1.31 7.34 -10.29
N PHE A 308 -2.08 6.56 -9.54
CA PHE A 308 -3.47 6.24 -9.88
C PHE A 308 -4.43 7.35 -9.46
N PHE A 309 -4.27 7.87 -8.24
CA PHE A 309 -5.28 8.74 -7.62
C PHE A 309 -4.89 10.20 -7.50
N SER A 310 -3.64 10.57 -7.80
CA SER A 310 -3.24 11.97 -7.66
C SER A 310 -3.92 12.82 -8.73
N SER A 311 -4.81 13.70 -8.25
CA SER A 311 -5.58 14.66 -9.06
C SER A 311 -4.78 15.90 -9.46
N THR A 312 -3.70 16.22 -8.73
CA THR A 312 -2.87 17.41 -8.99
C THR A 312 -1.50 17.05 -9.52
N ASN A 313 -0.69 16.32 -8.75
CA ASN A 313 0.67 15.99 -9.13
C ASN A 313 1.02 14.55 -8.71
N LYS A 314 1.01 13.64 -9.71
CA LYS A 314 1.32 12.21 -9.55
C LYS A 314 2.74 11.94 -9.07
N PHE A 315 3.63 12.92 -9.16
CA PHE A 315 5.04 12.78 -8.80
C PHE A 315 5.32 13.03 -7.31
N ILE A 316 4.40 13.63 -6.55
CA ILE A 316 4.64 13.97 -5.14
C ILE A 316 4.90 12.72 -4.30
N GLY A 317 4.00 11.74 -4.34
CA GLY A 317 4.19 10.49 -3.59
C GLY A 317 5.40 9.69 -4.07
N ILE A 318 5.71 9.75 -5.37
CA ILE A 318 6.91 9.15 -5.96
C ILE A 318 8.17 9.79 -5.36
N ILE A 319 8.24 11.12 -5.30
CA ILE A 319 9.37 11.87 -4.74
C ILE A 319 9.53 11.62 -3.25
N ILE A 320 8.43 11.59 -2.49
CA ILE A 320 8.48 11.33 -1.04
C ILE A 320 9.09 9.96 -0.74
N LEU A 321 8.63 8.91 -1.42
CA LEU A 321 9.14 7.55 -1.20
C LEU A 321 10.53 7.32 -1.78
N GLY A 322 10.80 7.91 -2.94
CA GLY A 322 12.05 7.71 -3.66
C GLY A 322 13.21 8.51 -3.08
N VAL A 323 12.99 9.80 -2.90
CA VAL A 323 14.01 10.78 -2.56
C VAL A 323 13.95 11.11 -1.07
N GLY A 324 12.79 11.56 -0.58
CA GLY A 324 12.63 12.00 0.81
C GLY A 324 13.02 10.91 1.80
N ASP A 325 12.33 9.78 1.76
CA ASP A 325 12.56 8.63 2.65
C ASP A 325 13.99 8.06 2.51
N SER A 326 14.57 8.07 1.32
CA SER A 326 15.96 7.65 1.09
C SER A 326 16.98 8.60 1.71
N PHE A 327 16.83 9.91 1.49
CA PHE A 327 17.74 10.91 2.03
C PHE A 327 17.66 10.97 3.55
N ALA A 328 16.44 10.92 4.11
CA ALA A 328 16.22 10.86 5.55
C ALA A 328 16.96 9.69 6.20
N ALA A 329 16.86 8.50 5.60
CA ALA A 329 17.48 7.29 6.13
C ALA A 329 19.01 7.28 5.95
N ILE A 330 19.54 7.67 4.78
CA ILE A 330 20.98 7.64 4.51
C ILE A 330 21.69 8.71 5.35
N ILE A 331 21.19 9.94 5.34
CA ILE A 331 21.82 11.04 6.08
C ILE A 331 21.55 10.90 7.58
N GLY A 332 20.33 10.55 7.98
CA GLY A 332 20.01 10.32 9.39
C GLY A 332 20.81 9.17 10.02
N SER A 333 21.09 8.09 9.27
CA SER A 333 21.91 6.99 9.79
C SER A 333 23.40 7.30 9.88
N LYS A 334 23.92 8.21 9.04
CA LYS A 334 25.35 8.56 8.98
C LYS A 334 25.70 9.78 9.82
N PHE A 335 24.83 10.79 9.85
CA PHE A 335 25.08 12.11 10.43
C PHE A 335 24.06 12.52 11.50
N GLY A 336 22.99 11.75 11.71
CA GLY A 336 21.95 12.07 12.69
C GLY A 336 22.44 11.99 14.13
N ARG A 337 22.70 13.14 14.75
CA ARG A 337 23.10 13.27 16.16
C ARG A 337 21.90 13.61 17.03
N LEU A 338 21.04 14.52 16.55
CA LEU A 338 19.86 14.99 17.26
C LEU A 338 18.69 14.03 17.02
N LYS A 339 18.70 12.91 17.74
CA LYS A 339 17.67 11.88 17.63
C LYS A 339 16.42 12.23 18.43
N TYR A 340 15.26 11.90 17.86
CA TYR A 340 13.97 11.92 18.54
C TYR A 340 13.29 10.54 18.42
N GLN A 341 11.97 10.48 18.60
CA GLN A 341 11.18 9.25 18.57
C GLN A 341 11.55 8.33 17.39
N ASN A 342 11.53 7.01 17.65
CA ASN A 342 11.78 5.96 16.65
C ASN A 342 13.17 5.98 15.98
N GLN A 343 14.20 6.48 16.67
CA GLN A 343 15.57 6.62 16.14
C GLN A 343 15.67 7.52 14.90
N ARG A 344 14.64 8.32 14.61
CA ARG A 344 14.66 9.38 13.61
C ARG A 344 15.52 10.54 14.14
N SER A 345 16.01 11.38 13.24
CA SER A 345 16.94 12.47 13.56
C SER A 345 16.54 13.75 12.86
N ILE A 346 16.73 14.90 13.51
CA ILE A 346 16.44 16.21 12.92
C ILE A 346 17.19 16.39 11.60
N GLU A 347 18.45 15.94 11.54
CA GLU A 347 19.29 15.98 10.34
C GLU A 347 18.68 15.15 9.20
N GLY A 348 18.12 13.99 9.52
CA GLY A 348 17.37 13.15 8.58
C GLY A 348 16.11 13.87 8.05
N THR A 349 15.31 14.46 8.93
CA THR A 349 14.10 15.21 8.57
C THR A 349 14.41 16.43 7.71
N LEU A 350 15.49 17.17 8.01
CA LEU A 350 15.96 18.28 7.16
C LEU A 350 16.40 17.77 5.79
N SER A 351 17.08 16.63 5.75
CA SER A 351 17.51 15.99 4.49
C SER A 351 16.35 15.52 3.64
N PHE A 352 15.27 15.05 4.26
CA PHE A 352 14.00 14.75 3.58
C PHE A 352 13.48 15.99 2.84
N ILE A 353 13.36 17.12 3.56
CA ILE A 353 12.79 18.37 3.04
C ILE A 353 13.65 18.91 1.89
N ILE A 354 14.97 18.94 2.08
CA ILE A 354 15.92 19.42 1.07
C ILE A 354 15.90 18.50 -0.16
N GLY A 355 15.96 17.19 0.04
CA GLY A 355 15.95 16.21 -1.05
C GLY A 355 14.69 16.32 -1.90
N CYS A 356 13.51 16.36 -1.27
CA CYS A 356 12.24 16.53 -1.98
C CYS A 356 12.18 17.89 -2.70
N SER A 357 12.68 18.97 -2.10
CA SER A 357 12.71 20.29 -2.72
C SER A 357 13.59 20.32 -3.97
N ILE A 358 14.76 19.68 -3.94
CA ILE A 358 15.66 19.57 -5.09
C ILE A 358 15.03 18.71 -6.19
N ALA A 359 14.50 17.54 -5.85
CA ALA A 359 13.87 16.64 -6.82
C ALA A 359 12.66 17.29 -7.51
N ASN A 360 11.93 18.12 -6.76
CA ASN A 360 10.74 18.80 -7.23
C ASN A 360 11.01 20.21 -7.77
N TYR A 361 12.27 20.67 -7.83
CA TYR A 361 12.65 21.94 -8.46
C TYR A 361 12.17 22.00 -9.91
N PHE A 362 12.22 20.86 -10.62
CA PHE A 362 11.72 20.73 -11.99
C PHE A 362 10.19 20.71 -12.12
N LEU A 363 9.45 20.66 -11.00
CA LEU A 363 8.00 20.44 -10.96
C LEU A 363 7.23 21.57 -10.21
N ASN A 364 7.84 22.72 -9.96
CA ASN A 364 7.21 23.93 -9.38
C ASN A 364 6.44 23.71 -8.06
N GLY A 365 6.90 22.86 -7.15
CA GLY A 365 6.15 22.59 -5.91
C GLY A 365 6.53 23.45 -4.70
N ASN A 366 5.59 23.51 -3.78
CA ASN A 366 5.62 24.34 -2.58
C ASN A 366 6.34 23.63 -1.43
N ILE A 367 7.30 24.30 -0.78
CA ILE A 367 8.07 23.74 0.35
C ILE A 367 7.20 23.34 1.55
N GLN A 368 6.04 23.97 1.74
CA GLN A 368 5.07 23.65 2.80
C GLN A 368 4.67 22.17 2.77
N LEU A 369 4.63 21.57 1.58
CA LEU A 369 4.36 20.16 1.41
C LEU A 369 5.35 19.25 2.09
N TRP A 370 6.63 19.55 1.88
CA TRP A 370 7.71 18.72 2.36
C TRP A 370 7.78 18.80 3.88
N ILE A 371 7.45 19.96 4.46
CA ILE A 371 7.32 20.13 5.90
C ILE A 371 6.20 19.24 6.46
N ILE A 372 5.02 19.25 5.83
CA ILE A 372 3.88 18.41 6.25
C ILE A 372 4.22 16.93 6.11
N ALA A 373 4.79 16.52 4.98
CA ALA A 373 5.20 15.13 4.75
C ALA A 373 6.29 14.68 5.73
N ALA A 374 7.25 15.55 6.04
CA ALA A 374 8.29 15.29 7.04
C ALA A 374 7.71 15.19 8.46
N ALA A 375 6.71 16.01 8.80
CA ALA A 375 6.00 15.87 10.07
C ALA A 375 5.27 14.52 10.15
N ILE A 376 4.56 14.11 9.10
CA ILE A 376 3.87 12.82 9.07
C ILE A 376 4.89 11.67 9.16
N GLU A 377 6.01 11.74 8.45
CA GLU A 377 7.12 10.77 8.54
C GLU A 377 7.70 10.69 9.97
N ALA A 378 7.82 11.83 10.66
CA ALA A 378 8.28 11.88 12.04
C ALA A 378 7.35 11.16 13.03
N TYR A 379 6.03 11.21 12.80
CA TYR A 379 5.03 10.57 13.66
C TYR A 379 4.63 9.16 13.21
N THR A 380 4.96 8.76 11.97
CA THR A 380 4.62 7.44 11.43
C THR A 380 5.82 6.48 11.53
N ALA A 381 5.75 5.56 12.50
CA ALA A 381 6.85 4.63 12.76
C ALA A 381 6.92 3.44 11.79
N GLN A 382 5.77 2.99 11.27
CA GLN A 382 5.61 1.65 10.67
C GLN A 382 4.97 1.63 9.27
N ILE A 383 4.24 2.68 8.89
CA ILE A 383 3.42 2.73 7.66
C ILE A 383 3.78 3.88 6.72
N ASP A 384 5.01 4.38 6.85
CA ASP A 384 5.54 5.46 6.02
C ASP A 384 5.34 5.21 4.52
N ASN A 385 5.67 4.01 4.04
CA ASN A 385 5.52 3.66 2.62
C ASN A 385 4.06 3.62 2.11
N LEU A 386 3.08 3.42 3.00
CA LEU A 386 1.66 3.37 2.63
C LEU A 386 0.94 4.70 2.84
N ILE A 387 1.31 5.48 3.87
CA ILE A 387 0.63 6.72 4.25
C ILE A 387 1.21 7.92 3.51
N LEU A 388 2.54 8.02 3.42
CA LEU A 388 3.16 9.21 2.85
C LEU A 388 2.73 9.52 1.41
N PRO A 389 2.52 8.53 0.52
CA PRO A 389 2.04 8.78 -0.84
C PRO A 389 0.57 9.20 -0.91
N LYS A 390 -0.22 8.91 0.14
CA LYS A 390 -1.61 9.33 0.26
C LYS A 390 -1.75 10.78 0.69
N ILE A 391 -0.64 11.45 1.04
CA ILE A 391 -0.61 12.90 1.28
C ILE A 391 -0.83 13.61 -0.06
N GLN A 392 -2.09 13.66 -0.47
CA GLN A 392 -2.55 14.43 -1.62
C GLN A 392 -3.07 15.77 -1.10
N LEU A 393 -2.42 16.85 -1.52
CA LEU A 393 -2.64 18.21 -1.02
C LEU A 393 -4.07 18.69 -1.04
N ASN A 394 -4.95 18.20 -1.91
CA ASN A 394 -6.22 18.87 -2.11
C ASN A 394 -7.04 18.96 -0.82
N GLN A 395 -6.94 17.97 0.09
CA GLN A 395 -7.60 18.06 1.39
C GLN A 395 -6.87 18.95 2.40
N ILE A 396 -5.53 18.91 2.43
CA ILE A 396 -4.73 19.65 3.42
C ILE A 396 -4.60 21.13 3.04
N VAL A 397 -4.48 21.46 1.75
CA VAL A 397 -4.49 22.83 1.22
C VAL A 397 -5.88 23.44 1.32
N GLN A 398 -6.95 22.70 1.02
CA GLN A 398 -8.31 23.19 1.28
C GLN A 398 -8.55 23.45 2.78
N MET A 399 -7.97 22.63 3.67
CA MET A 399 -8.01 22.87 5.13
C MET A 399 -7.12 24.01 5.61
N ILE A 400 -6.07 24.39 4.86
CA ILE A 400 -5.18 25.52 5.20
C ILE A 400 -5.70 26.84 4.58
N GLN A 401 -6.55 26.76 3.55
CA GLN A 401 -7.19 27.89 2.88
C GLN A 401 -8.60 28.22 3.42
N LEU A 402 -9.12 27.39 4.33
CA LEU A 402 -10.26 27.69 5.22
C LEU A 402 -9.72 28.17 6.56
#